data_AF-A0A0C2BHU5-F1
#
_entry.id   AF-A0A0C2BHU5-F1
#
_cell.length_a   1.000
_cell.length_b   1.000
_cell.length_c   1.000
_cell.angle_alpha   90.00
_cell.angle_beta   90.00
_cell.angle_gamma   90.00
#
_symmetry.space_group_name_H-M   'P 1'
#
loop_
_entity.id
_entity.type
_entity.pdbx_description
1 polymer ?
#
loop_
_entity_poly.entity_id
_entity_poly.type
_entity_poly.pdbx_seq_one_letter_code
_entity_poly.pdbx_strand_id
1 'polypeptide(L)'
;LHVVSTRVGGVPEVLPADFISLEEPVPELLVDSLSEAIRKRECRLLMDPVEKHEAVSNMYNWPDKWDRVLNVKIAKRTEVVYQGAMREPTPQWRRGLKRYADQGIGFGILYITVAVINMLFLTILEFFDPAS
;
A
#
# COMPACT_ATOMS: atom_id res chain seq x y z
N LEU A 1 8.83 -22.11 -6.60
CA LEU A 1 7.38 -22.38 -6.75
C LEU A 1 6.85 -21.48 -7.87
N HIS A 2 6.08 -21.95 -8.85
CA HIS A 2 5.39 -21.07 -9.82
C HIS A 2 4.00 -20.76 -9.30
N VAL A 3 3.61 -19.49 -9.29
CA VAL A 3 2.35 -19.06 -8.69
C VAL A 3 1.29 -18.94 -9.80
N VAL A 4 0.09 -19.43 -9.54
CA VAL A 4 -1.09 -19.15 -10.38
C VAL A 4 -2.05 -18.34 -9.53
N SER A 5 -2.47 -17.18 -10.03
CA SER A 5 -3.33 -16.27 -9.29
C SER A 5 -4.30 -15.56 -10.24
N THR A 6 -5.32 -14.96 -9.66
CA THR A 6 -6.22 -14.07 -10.39
C THR A 6 -5.55 -12.71 -10.64
N ARG A 7 -5.87 -12.08 -11.77
CA ARG A 7 -5.47 -10.74 -12.18
C ARG A 7 -6.33 -9.69 -11.50
N VAL A 8 -6.21 -9.62 -10.18
CA VAL A 8 -6.93 -8.65 -9.34
C VAL A 8 -5.98 -8.06 -8.29
N GLY A 9 -6.13 -6.76 -8.00
CA GLY A 9 -5.38 -6.09 -6.95
C GLY A 9 -3.89 -5.92 -7.24
N GLY A 10 -3.08 -5.92 -6.18
CA GLY A 10 -1.65 -5.55 -6.16
C GLY A 10 -0.65 -6.70 -6.36
N VAL A 11 -1.12 -7.91 -6.72
CA VAL A 11 -0.29 -9.10 -6.93
C VAL A 11 0.66 -8.98 -8.15
N PRO A 12 0.26 -8.38 -9.29
CA PRO A 12 1.17 -8.13 -10.42
C PRO A 12 2.37 -7.23 -10.08
N GLU A 13 2.24 -6.36 -9.09
CA GLU A 13 3.23 -5.35 -8.72
C GLU A 13 4.33 -5.92 -7.80
N VAL A 14 4.05 -7.07 -7.18
CA VAL A 14 4.92 -7.70 -6.18
C VAL A 14 5.77 -8.84 -6.75
N LEU A 15 5.31 -9.52 -7.80
CA LEU A 15 6.05 -10.65 -8.40
C LEU A 15 6.28 -10.42 -9.90
N PRO A 16 7.47 -10.72 -10.44
CA PRO A 16 7.72 -10.56 -11.88
C PRO A 16 6.87 -11.54 -12.69
N ALA A 17 6.54 -11.19 -13.94
CA ALA A 17 5.70 -12.02 -14.82
C ALA A 17 6.24 -13.44 -15.03
N ASP A 18 7.55 -13.65 -14.95
CA ASP A 18 8.18 -14.97 -15.10
C ASP A 18 7.93 -15.90 -13.90
N PHE A 19 7.38 -15.37 -12.82
CA PHE A 19 7.18 -16.07 -11.55
C PHE A 19 5.71 -16.43 -11.32
N ILE A 20 4.80 -15.79 -12.04
CA ILE A 20 3.36 -15.86 -11.84
C ILE A 20 2.58 -15.94 -13.15
N SER A 21 1.58 -16.80 -13.20
CA SER A 21 0.55 -16.80 -14.24
C SER A 21 -0.71 -16.12 -13.68
N LEU A 22 -1.20 -15.10 -14.39
CA LEU A 22 -2.32 -14.26 -13.97
C LEU A 22 -3.50 -14.41 -14.91
N GLU A 23 -4.58 -14.99 -14.40
CA GLU A 23 -5.84 -15.19 -15.15
C GLU A 23 -6.98 -14.34 -14.63
N GLU A 24 -8.03 -14.16 -15.43
CA GLU A 24 -9.27 -13.57 -14.93
C GLU A 24 -9.87 -14.41 -13.79
N PRO A 25 -10.66 -13.80 -12.89
CA PRO A 25 -11.29 -14.50 -11.75
C PRO A 25 -12.44 -15.41 -12.19
N VAL A 26 -12.15 -16.32 -13.12
CA VAL A 26 -13.04 -17.34 -13.67
C VAL A 26 -12.46 -18.71 -13.31
N PRO A 27 -13.21 -19.60 -12.64
CA PRO A 27 -12.68 -20.88 -12.16
C PRO A 27 -12.06 -21.75 -13.25
N GLU A 28 -12.69 -21.82 -14.43
CA GLU A 28 -12.22 -22.62 -15.56
C GLU A 28 -10.84 -22.17 -16.04
N LEU A 29 -10.63 -20.86 -16.18
CA LEU A 29 -9.34 -20.29 -16.60
C LEU A 29 -8.22 -20.57 -15.59
N LEU A 30 -8.54 -20.54 -14.28
CA LEU A 30 -7.58 -20.87 -13.24
C LEU A 30 -7.17 -22.35 -13.27
N VAL A 31 -8.12 -23.25 -13.53
CA VAL A 31 -7.85 -24.69 -13.66
C VAL A 31 -6.97 -24.96 -14.87
N ASP A 32 -7.24 -24.32 -15.99
CA ASP A 32 -6.43 -24.44 -17.21
C ASP A 32 -5.01 -23.91 -16.99
N SER A 33 -4.87 -22.73 -16.39
CA SER A 33 -3.58 -22.12 -16.09
C SER A 33 -2.76 -22.93 -15.07
N LEU A 34 -3.42 -23.51 -14.06
CA LEU A 34 -2.78 -24.43 -13.12
C LEU A 34 -2.30 -25.70 -13.80
N SER A 35 -3.14 -26.29 -14.66
CA SER A 35 -2.78 -27.48 -15.44
C SER A 35 -1.58 -27.21 -16.37
N GLU A 36 -1.54 -26.03 -16.99
CA GLU A 36 -0.42 -25.61 -17.82
C GLU A 36 0.87 -25.41 -17.00
N ALA A 37 0.76 -24.82 -15.80
CA ALA A 37 1.89 -24.63 -14.89
C ALA A 37 2.48 -25.98 -14.43
N ILE A 38 1.64 -26.97 -14.14
CA ILE A 38 2.07 -28.34 -13.80
C ILE A 38 2.82 -28.96 -14.99
N ARG A 39 2.25 -28.89 -16.20
CA ARG A 39 2.91 -29.42 -17.41
C ARG A 39 4.26 -28.74 -17.66
N LYS A 40 4.35 -27.41 -17.52
CA LYS A 40 5.61 -26.66 -17.65
C LYS A 40 6.64 -27.12 -16.62
N ARG A 41 6.21 -27.45 -15.39
CA ARG A 41 7.08 -28.00 -14.34
C ARG A 41 7.62 -29.38 -14.72
N GLU A 42 6.77 -30.28 -15.17
CA GLU A 42 7.15 -31.64 -15.57
C GLU A 42 8.11 -31.64 -16.77
N CYS A 43 7.86 -30.77 -17.75
CA CYS A 43 8.74 -30.58 -18.90
C CYS A 43 10.02 -29.78 -18.60
N ARG A 44 10.27 -29.37 -17.34
CA ARG A 44 11.40 -28.50 -16.93
C ARG A 44 11.50 -27.20 -17.72
N LEU A 45 10.36 -26.64 -18.11
CA LEU A 45 10.25 -25.35 -18.81
C LEU A 45 10.16 -24.15 -17.85
N LEU A 46 10.08 -24.41 -16.54
CA LEU A 46 10.07 -23.39 -15.50
C LEU A 46 11.48 -23.16 -14.97
N MET A 47 11.74 -21.92 -14.54
CA MET A 47 12.95 -21.53 -13.82
C MET A 47 13.25 -22.48 -12.65
N ASP A 48 14.54 -22.70 -12.40
CA ASP A 48 15.02 -23.56 -11.32
C ASP A 48 14.49 -23.08 -9.96
N PRO A 49 14.08 -23.99 -9.05
CA PRO A 49 13.59 -23.61 -7.73
C PRO A 49 14.57 -22.75 -6.91
N VAL A 50 15.88 -22.99 -7.04
CA VAL A 50 16.93 -22.30 -6.29
C VAL A 50 17.10 -20.88 -6.83
N GLU A 51 17.24 -20.75 -8.14
CA GLU A 51 17.31 -19.44 -8.81
C GLU A 51 16.07 -18.59 -8.51
N LYS A 52 14.88 -19.22 -8.56
CA LYS A 52 13.62 -18.57 -8.21
C LYS A 52 13.58 -18.14 -6.73
N HIS A 53 14.12 -18.94 -5.82
CA HIS A 53 14.18 -18.59 -4.40
C HIS A 53 15.13 -17.41 -4.15
N GLU A 54 16.31 -17.41 -4.76
CA GLU A 54 17.29 -16.32 -4.67
C GLU A 54 16.72 -15.00 -5.20
N ALA A 55 16.03 -15.05 -6.35
CA ALA A 55 15.38 -13.87 -6.92
C ALA A 55 14.31 -13.30 -5.97
N VAL A 56 13.43 -14.13 -5.40
CA VAL A 56 12.39 -13.67 -4.45
C VAL A 56 13.00 -13.14 -3.16
N SER A 57 14.06 -13.78 -2.64
CA SER A 57 14.78 -13.33 -1.44
C SER A 57 15.33 -11.90 -1.60
N ASN A 58 15.80 -11.56 -2.79
CA ASN A 58 16.30 -10.21 -3.10
C ASN A 58 15.19 -9.16 -3.28
N MET A 59 13.93 -9.56 -3.51
CA MET A 59 12.78 -8.66 -3.67
C MET A 59 12.15 -8.27 -2.32
N TYR A 60 11.93 -9.24 -1.43
CA TYR A 60 11.24 -9.07 -0.14
C TYR A 60 12.16 -9.17 1.06
N ASN A 61 13.29 -8.47 1.03
CA ASN A 61 14.19 -8.48 2.17
C ASN A 61 13.70 -7.50 3.25
N TRP A 62 13.13 -8.05 4.33
CA TRP A 62 12.91 -7.37 5.59
C TRP A 62 13.83 -8.01 6.64
N PRO A 63 15.04 -7.46 6.88
CA PRO A 63 16.00 -8.08 7.79
C PRO A 63 15.43 -8.19 9.20
N ASP A 64 15.49 -9.39 9.76
CA ASP A 64 14.70 -9.76 10.93
C ASP A 64 15.33 -9.33 12.28
N LYS A 65 16.46 -8.64 12.28
CA LYS A 65 17.04 -8.01 13.48
C LYS A 65 18.30 -7.24 13.13
N TRP A 66 18.30 -5.95 13.45
CA TRP A 66 19.44 -5.13 13.88
C TRP A 66 20.75 -5.11 13.06
N ASP A 67 20.85 -5.77 11.91
CA ASP A 67 22.02 -5.62 11.03
C ASP A 67 21.87 -4.33 10.22
N ARG A 68 22.27 -3.24 10.87
CA ARG A 68 22.19 -1.89 10.33
C ARG A 68 23.07 -1.79 9.09
N VAL A 69 22.47 -1.23 8.05
CA VAL A 69 23.07 -0.44 6.97
C VAL A 69 23.05 -1.03 5.56
N LEU A 70 23.08 -2.35 5.30
CA LEU A 70 23.35 -2.76 3.90
C LEU A 70 22.18 -3.21 3.01
N ASN A 71 21.03 -3.69 3.49
CA ASN A 71 20.05 -4.31 2.58
C ASN A 71 18.55 -4.11 2.92
N VAL A 72 18.16 -2.98 3.51
CA VAL A 72 16.73 -2.70 3.78
C VAL A 72 16.10 -1.85 2.68
N LYS A 73 15.81 -2.45 1.51
CA LYS A 73 15.24 -1.72 0.36
C LYS A 73 13.83 -1.19 0.65
N ILE A 74 12.97 -1.99 1.28
CA ILE A 74 11.57 -1.62 1.52
C ILE A 74 11.47 -0.55 2.61
N ALA A 75 12.09 -0.74 3.78
CA ALA A 75 12.01 0.26 4.85
C ALA A 75 12.65 1.59 4.45
N LYS A 76 13.74 1.59 3.67
CA LYS A 76 14.35 2.84 3.20
C LYS A 76 13.44 3.61 2.24
N ARG A 77 12.78 2.90 1.32
CA ARG A 77 11.80 3.50 0.40
C ARG A 77 10.60 4.08 1.17
N THR A 78 10.13 3.36 2.18
CA THR A 78 9.07 3.82 3.08
C THR A 78 9.51 5.06 3.86
N GLU A 79 10.73 5.07 4.41
CA GLU A 79 11.28 6.21 5.15
C GLU A 79 11.29 7.49 4.30
N VAL A 80 11.67 7.42 3.02
CA VAL A 80 11.67 8.57 2.11
C VAL A 80 10.26 9.15 1.95
N VAL A 81 9.23 8.30 1.83
CA VAL A 81 7.84 8.75 1.73
C VAL A 81 7.39 9.42 3.03
N TYR A 82 7.73 8.84 4.18
CA TYR A 82 7.42 9.46 5.48
C TYR A 82 8.15 10.79 5.68
N GLN A 83 9.44 10.88 5.34
CA GLN A 83 10.19 12.14 5.39
C GLN A 83 9.59 13.19 4.46
N GLY A 84 9.10 12.79 3.28
CA GLY A 84 8.36 13.65 2.37
C GLY A 84 7.06 14.18 3.00
N ALA A 85 6.23 13.27 3.52
CA ALA A 85 4.96 13.61 4.17
C ALA A 85 5.15 14.51 5.39
N MET A 86 6.21 14.31 6.18
CA MET A 86 6.53 15.14 7.34
C MET A 86 6.99 16.56 6.96
N ARG A 87 7.51 16.75 5.75
CA ARG A 87 7.89 18.08 5.23
C ARG A 87 6.71 18.82 4.61
N GLU A 88 5.59 18.14 4.38
CA GLU A 88 4.39 18.80 3.92
C GLU A 88 3.87 19.73 5.01
N PRO A 89 3.49 20.97 4.66
CA PRO A 89 2.93 21.89 5.63
C PRO A 89 1.64 21.27 6.18
N THR A 90 1.49 21.28 7.51
CA THR A 90 0.25 20.86 8.16
C THR A 90 -0.92 21.55 7.45
N PRO A 91 -1.97 20.80 7.07
CA PRO A 91 -3.09 21.38 6.37
C PRO A 91 -3.69 22.48 7.25
N GLN A 92 -3.45 23.74 6.87
CA GLN A 92 -4.05 24.87 7.55
C GLN A 92 -5.57 24.67 7.49
N TRP A 93 -6.21 24.57 8.65
CA TRP A 93 -7.66 24.39 8.79
C TRP A 93 -8.46 25.35 7.88
N ARG A 94 -7.95 26.56 7.65
CA ARG A 94 -8.50 27.57 6.73
C ARG A 94 -8.58 27.09 5.27
N ARG A 95 -7.55 26.38 4.78
CA ARG A 95 -7.53 25.80 3.42
C ARG A 95 -8.45 24.59 3.32
N GLY A 96 -8.64 23.84 4.40
CA GLY A 96 -9.65 22.78 4.49
C GLY A 96 -11.07 23.34 4.37
N LEU A 97 -11.39 24.39 5.13
CA LEU A 97 -12.72 25.00 5.15
C LEU A 97 -13.17 25.52 3.77
N LYS A 98 -12.26 26.12 3.01
CA LYS A 98 -12.55 26.57 1.64
C LYS A 98 -12.89 25.39 0.72
N ARG A 99 -12.18 24.26 0.82
CA ARG A 99 -12.47 23.04 0.03
C ARG A 99 -13.83 22.44 0.37
N TYR A 100 -14.26 22.51 1.63
CA TYR A 100 -15.60 22.06 2.03
C TYR A 100 -16.70 23.00 1.53
N ALA A 101 -16.47 24.31 1.52
CA ALA A 101 -17.41 25.28 0.98
C ALA A 101 -17.61 25.14 -0.54
N ASP A 102 -16.55 24.79 -1.27
CA ASP A 102 -16.58 24.59 -2.72
C ASP A 102 -17.29 23.28 -3.15
N GLN A 103 -17.63 22.38 -2.23
CA GLN A 103 -18.38 21.12 -2.52
C GLN A 103 -19.91 21.25 -2.48
N GLY A 104 -20.44 22.48 -2.44
CA GLY A 104 -21.86 22.76 -2.64
C GLY A 104 -22.59 23.25 -1.39
N ILE A 105 -23.68 23.99 -1.62
CA ILE A 105 -24.41 24.80 -0.63
C ILE A 105 -24.92 23.96 0.55
N GLY A 106 -25.29 22.69 0.33
CA GLY A 106 -25.80 21.81 1.38
C GLY A 106 -24.72 21.31 2.34
N PHE A 107 -23.86 20.40 1.87
CA PHE A 107 -22.83 19.76 2.70
C PHE A 107 -21.79 20.76 3.23
N GLY A 108 -21.49 21.83 2.50
CA GLY A 108 -20.53 22.85 2.94
C GLY A 108 -20.94 23.54 4.24
N ILE A 109 -22.21 23.93 4.40
CA ILE A 109 -22.70 24.56 5.63
C ILE A 109 -22.62 23.59 6.81
N LEU A 110 -23.03 22.33 6.61
CA LEU A 110 -22.94 21.29 7.64
C LEU A 110 -21.49 21.09 8.13
N TYR A 111 -20.52 21.00 7.21
CA TYR A 111 -19.11 20.87 7.55
C TYR A 111 -18.57 22.08 8.31
N ILE A 112 -18.95 23.30 7.92
CA ILE A 112 -18.56 24.53 8.62
C ILE A 112 -19.12 24.51 10.05
N THR A 113 -20.39 24.15 10.23
CA THR A 113 -21.01 24.06 11.56
C THR A 113 -20.30 23.05 12.45
N VAL A 114 -20.01 21.84 11.95
CA VAL A 114 -19.28 20.80 12.69
C VAL A 114 -17.86 21.27 13.02
N ALA A 115 -17.17 21.92 12.10
CA ALA A 115 -15.82 22.44 12.33
C ALA A 115 -15.80 23.53 13.40
N VAL A 116 -16.78 24.43 13.42
CA VAL A 116 -16.92 25.48 14.45
C VAL A 116 -17.20 24.86 15.83
N ILE A 117 -18.10 23.87 15.91
CA ILE A 117 -18.38 23.15 17.15
C ILE A 117 -17.12 22.46 17.67
N ASN A 118 -16.37 21.79 16.80
CA ASN A 118 -15.13 21.11 17.18
C ASN A 118 -14.05 22.10 17.65
N MET A 119 -13.91 23.26 16.99
CA MET A 119 -12.99 24.31 17.43
C MET A 119 -13.37 24.86 18.82
N LEU A 120 -14.66 25.11 19.07
CA LEU A 120 -15.18 25.51 20.38
C LEU A 120 -14.87 24.46 21.45
N PHE A 121 -15.09 23.18 21.12
CA PHE A 121 -14.80 22.08 22.03
C PHE A 121 -13.30 21.99 22.35
N LEU A 122 -12.43 22.14 21.35
CA LEU A 122 -10.98 22.18 21.56
C LEU A 122 -10.54 23.38 22.41
N THR A 123 -11.14 24.55 22.24
CA THR A 123 -10.80 25.73 23.08
C THR A 123 -11.24 25.53 24.52
N ILE A 124 -12.40 24.89 24.74
CA ILE A 124 -12.87 24.53 26.07
C ILE A 124 -11.93 23.48 26.69
N LEU A 125 -11.55 22.45 25.94
CA LEU A 125 -10.61 21.43 26.42
C LEU A 125 -9.24 22.02 26.76
N GLU A 126 -8.68 22.89 25.91
CA GLU A 126 -7.42 23.61 26.22
C GLU A 126 -7.54 24.50 27.47
N PHE A 127 -8.72 25.03 27.76
CA PHE A 127 -8.96 25.79 29.00
C PHE A 127 -8.98 24.89 30.24
N PHE A 128 -9.52 23.67 30.14
CA PHE A 128 -9.61 22.73 31.26
C PHE A 128 -8.34 21.89 31.47
N ASP A 129 -7.64 21.54 30.39
CA ASP A 129 -6.39 20.79 30.40
C ASP A 129 -5.48 21.32 29.27
N PRO A 130 -4.65 22.33 29.57
CA PRO A 130 -3.77 22.90 28.56
C PRO A 130 -2.76 21.84 28.15
N ALA A 131 -2.78 21.46 26.86
CA ALA A 131 -1.76 20.60 26.29
C ALA A 131 -0.40 21.31 26.44
N SER A 132 0.45 20.72 27.28
CA SER A 132 1.85 21.11 27.47
C SER A 132 2.70 20.82 26.24
#